data_AF-F4GY00-F1
#
_entry.id   AF-F4GY00-F1
#
_cell.length_a   1.000
_cell.length_b   1.000
_cell.length_c   1.000
_cell.angle_alpha   90.00
_cell.angle_beta   90.00
_cell.angle_gamma   90.00
#
_symmetry.space_group_name_H-M   'P 1'
#
loop_
_entity.id
_entity.type
_entity.pdbx_description
1 polymer ?
#
loop_
_entity_poly.entity_id
_entity_poly.type
_entity_poly.pdbx_seq_one_letter_code
_entity_poly.pdbx_strand_id
1 'polypeptide(L)'
;MTNNELKQAVADKLADLTGEWVNRHLSMHDLCKKVEAATGQRKGYRQNQYDFLFAFTGAKREYGPAKWIPPFRPISTLRHPRADEIDRLPVPISMAGIGNGGDSGMGRGR
;
A
#
# COMPACT_ATOMS: atom_id res chain seq x y z
N MET A 1 -15.67 12.23 5.64
CA MET A 1 -16.33 12.06 6.94
C MET A 1 -15.44 11.26 7.88
N THR A 2 -15.04 11.84 9.02
CA THR A 2 -14.25 11.17 10.05
C THR A 2 -15.10 10.22 10.90
N ASN A 3 -14.47 9.35 11.70
CA ASN A 3 -15.19 8.40 12.56
C ASN A 3 -16.11 9.09 13.58
N ASN A 4 -15.69 10.23 14.13
CA ASN A 4 -16.47 10.99 15.10
C ASN A 4 -17.67 11.68 14.44
N GLU A 5 -17.49 12.21 13.23
CA GLU A 5 -18.59 12.77 12.43
C GLU A 5 -19.63 11.71 12.08
N LEU A 6 -19.20 10.49 11.72
CA LEU A 6 -20.13 9.40 11.42
C LEU A 6 -20.96 9.04 12.66
N LYS A 7 -20.33 8.94 13.84
CA LYS A 7 -21.06 8.65 15.09
C LYS A 7 -22.09 9.73 15.42
N GLN A 8 -21.73 11.00 15.23
CA GLN A 8 -22.64 12.12 15.44
C GLN A 8 -23.81 12.06 14.44
N ALA A 9 -23.53 11.88 13.15
CA ALA A 9 -24.57 11.80 12.12
C ALA A 9 -25.54 10.61 12.33
N VAL A 10 -25.02 9.47 12.79
CA VAL A 10 -25.85 8.31 13.17
C VAL A 10 -26.73 8.64 14.36
N ALA A 11 -26.18 9.29 15.39
CA ALA A 11 -26.91 9.67 16.59
C ALA A 11 -28.03 10.67 16.27
N ASP A 12 -27.75 11.68 15.45
CA ASP A 12 -28.72 12.68 15.02
C ASP A 12 -29.84 12.02 14.21
N LYS A 13 -29.50 11.18 13.22
CA LYS A 13 -30.50 10.48 12.41
C LYS A 13 -31.34 9.47 13.22
N LEU A 14 -30.75 8.83 14.23
CA LEU A 14 -31.49 7.99 15.16
C LEU A 14 -32.45 8.81 16.02
N ALA A 15 -32.00 9.96 16.54
CA ALA A 15 -32.86 10.86 17.30
C ALA A 15 -34.04 11.35 16.45
N ASP A 16 -33.84 11.65 15.17
CA ASP A 16 -34.90 12.04 14.25
C ASP A 16 -35.92 10.90 14.00
N LEU A 17 -35.46 9.65 13.97
CA LEU A 17 -36.31 8.49 13.67
C LEU A 17 -37.07 7.95 14.89
N THR A 18 -36.41 7.88 16.05
CA THR A 18 -36.99 7.26 17.26
C THR A 18 -37.38 8.27 18.33
N GLY A 19 -36.95 9.52 18.22
CA GLY A 19 -37.09 10.54 19.27
C GLY A 19 -36.14 10.34 20.46
N GLU A 20 -35.28 9.31 20.44
CA GLU A 20 -34.35 9.02 21.53
C GLU A 20 -32.96 9.60 21.25
N TRP A 21 -32.45 10.39 22.18
CA TRP A 21 -31.08 10.89 22.11
C TRP A 21 -30.07 9.78 22.40
N VAL A 22 -29.22 9.51 21.41
CA VAL A 22 -28.18 8.48 21.51
C VAL A 22 -26.81 9.12 21.78
N ASN A 23 -26.08 8.57 22.74
CA ASN A 23 -24.76 9.09 23.10
C ASN A 23 -23.73 8.82 22.00
N ARG A 24 -23.13 9.89 21.44
CA ARG A 24 -22.07 9.83 20.43
C ARG A 24 -20.79 9.10 20.85
N HIS A 25 -20.58 8.92 22.16
CA HIS A 25 -19.43 8.20 22.71
C HIS A 25 -19.60 6.67 22.70
N LEU A 26 -20.78 6.16 22.29
CA LEU A 26 -21.01 4.73 22.12
C LEU A 26 -20.02 4.10 21.15
N SER A 27 -19.76 2.81 21.35
CA SER A 27 -18.97 2.03 20.40
C SER A 27 -19.70 1.92 19.06
N MET A 28 -18.98 1.73 17.96
CA MET A 28 -19.62 1.51 16.65
C MET A 28 -20.52 0.27 16.67
N HIS A 29 -20.14 -0.76 17.42
CA HIS A 29 -20.93 -1.98 17.57
C HIS A 29 -22.29 -1.70 18.23
N ASP A 30 -22.30 -0.91 19.31
CA ASP A 30 -23.53 -0.59 20.03
C ASP A 30 -24.42 0.34 19.20
N LEU A 31 -23.83 1.26 18.45
CA LEU A 31 -24.55 2.08 17.48
C LEU A 31 -25.21 1.20 16.39
N CYS A 32 -24.49 0.20 15.86
CA CYS A 32 -25.11 -0.76 14.92
C CYS A 32 -26.32 -1.44 15.56
N LYS A 33 -26.21 -1.99 16.78
CA LYS A 33 -27.34 -2.64 17.46
C LYS A 33 -28.53 -1.70 17.66
N LYS A 34 -28.30 -0.43 17.99
CA LYS A 34 -29.36 0.57 18.10
C LYS A 34 -30.03 0.84 16.75
N VAL A 35 -29.24 0.96 15.68
CA VAL A 35 -29.78 1.10 14.32
C VAL A 35 -30.58 -0.14 13.91
N GLU A 36 -30.10 -1.34 14.20
CA GLU A 36 -30.82 -2.60 13.93
C GLU A 36 -32.15 -2.67 14.70
N ALA A 37 -32.17 -2.24 15.96
CA ALA A 37 -33.38 -2.19 16.78
C ALA A 37 -34.39 -1.15 16.27
N ALA A 38 -33.91 0.02 15.84
CA ALA A 38 -34.76 1.12 15.36
C ALA A 38 -35.35 0.87 13.97
N THR A 39 -34.57 0.28 13.06
CA THR A 39 -34.94 0.13 11.64
C THR A 39 -35.36 -1.29 11.26
N GLY A 40 -35.05 -2.28 12.09
CA GLY A 40 -35.18 -3.70 11.75
C GLY A 40 -34.16 -4.20 10.71
N GLN A 41 -33.32 -3.32 10.14
CA GLN A 41 -32.30 -3.71 9.18
C GLN A 41 -31.10 -4.31 9.90
N ARG A 42 -30.78 -5.57 9.61
CA ARG A 42 -29.62 -6.27 10.19
C ARG A 42 -28.36 -6.04 9.37
N LYS A 43 -27.21 -6.00 10.05
CA LYS A 43 -25.90 -5.99 9.38
C LYS A 43 -25.70 -7.29 8.60
N GLY A 44 -25.24 -7.18 7.35
CA GLY A 44 -24.89 -8.34 6.53
C GLY A 44 -23.75 -9.17 7.12
N TYR A 45 -23.71 -10.47 6.81
CA TYR A 45 -22.81 -11.50 7.39
C TYR A 45 -21.31 -11.20 7.29
N ARG A 46 -20.86 -10.28 6.43
CA ARG A 46 -19.46 -9.83 6.33
C ARG A 46 -19.30 -8.31 6.21
N GLN A 47 -20.39 -7.58 6.39
CA GLN A 47 -20.38 -6.13 6.25
C GLN A 47 -19.63 -5.51 7.44
N ASN A 48 -18.76 -4.54 7.17
CA ASN A 48 -18.10 -3.80 8.23
C ASN A 48 -19.12 -2.92 8.96
N GLN A 49 -18.92 -2.71 10.27
CA GLN A 49 -19.79 -1.83 11.08
C GLN A 49 -19.83 -0.42 10.50
N TYR A 50 -18.67 0.09 10.04
CA TYR A 50 -18.59 1.39 9.40
C TYR A 50 -19.44 1.48 8.13
N ASP A 51 -19.35 0.48 7.26
CA ASP A 51 -20.09 0.48 5.98
C ASP A 51 -21.60 0.40 6.21
N PHE A 52 -22.02 -0.35 7.23
CA PHE A 52 -23.42 -0.41 7.64
C PHE A 52 -23.92 0.95 8.13
N LEU A 53 -23.17 1.61 9.02
CA LEU A 53 -23.54 2.94 9.53
C LEU A 53 -23.49 4.03 8.46
N PHE A 54 -22.54 3.96 7.52
CA PHE A 54 -22.49 4.85 6.35
C PHE A 54 -23.70 4.67 5.44
N ALA A 55 -24.11 3.42 5.19
CA ALA A 55 -25.32 3.14 4.41
C ALA A 55 -26.57 3.68 5.11
N PHE A 56 -26.65 3.56 6.44
CA PHE A 56 -27.74 4.11 7.23
C PHE A 56 -27.81 5.63 7.17
N THR A 57 -26.69 6.35 7.30
CA THR A 57 -26.69 7.82 7.19
C THR A 57 -26.95 8.30 5.76
N GLY A 58 -26.66 7.48 4.75
CA GLY A 58 -26.74 7.86 3.34
C GLY A 58 -25.53 8.67 2.87
N ALA A 59 -24.49 8.78 3.70
CA ALA A 59 -23.26 9.47 3.35
C ALA A 59 -22.41 8.61 2.41
N LYS A 60 -21.89 9.21 1.33
CA LYS A 60 -20.90 8.54 0.48
C LYS A 60 -19.57 8.46 1.21
N ARG A 61 -19.06 7.24 1.38
CA ARG A 61 -17.68 7.03 1.82
C ARG A 61 -16.76 7.43 0.66
N GLU A 62 -15.96 8.46 0.85
CA GLU A 62 -14.91 8.83 -0.09
C GLU A 62 -13.82 7.75 -0.04
N TYR A 63 -13.91 6.79 -0.96
CA TYR A 63 -12.78 5.91 -1.25
C TYR A 63 -11.78 6.74 -2.04
N GLY A 64 -10.71 7.19 -1.37
CA GLY A 64 -9.56 7.74 -2.07
C GLY A 64 -9.08 6.74 -3.14
N PRO A 65 -8.46 7.22 -4.24
CA PRO A 65 -7.95 6.33 -5.27
C PRO A 65 -7.05 5.28 -4.61
N ALA A 66 -7.36 4.01 -4.83
CA ALA A 66 -6.50 2.93 -4.36
C ALA A 66 -5.08 3.23 -4.83
N LYS A 67 -4.13 3.37 -3.89
CA LYS A 67 -2.73 3.57 -4.25
C LYS A 67 -2.33 2.40 -5.12
N TRP A 68 -2.08 2.64 -6.40
CA TRP A 68 -1.61 1.61 -7.30
C TRP A 68 -0.24 1.14 -6.80
N ILE A 69 -0.18 -0.10 -6.31
CA ILE A 69 1.07 -0.76 -5.93
C ILE A 69 1.47 -1.59 -7.16
N PRO A 70 2.57 -1.25 -7.86
CA PRO A 70 3.04 -2.09 -8.95
C PRO A 70 3.27 -3.51 -8.43
N PRO A 71 2.85 -4.56 -9.17
CA PRO A 71 3.27 -5.91 -8.83
C PRO A 71 4.79 -5.94 -8.86
N PHE A 72 5.40 -6.55 -7.84
CA PHE A 72 6.83 -6.76 -7.76
C PHE A 72 7.24 -7.58 -8.99
N ARG A 73 7.81 -6.92 -10.02
CA ARG A 73 8.40 -7.62 -11.15
C ARG A 73 9.74 -8.17 -10.65
N PRO A 74 9.95 -9.50 -10.63
CA PRO A 74 11.29 -10.00 -10.40
C PRO A 74 12.17 -9.39 -11.50
N ILE A 75 13.28 -8.75 -11.10
CA ILE A 75 14.34 -8.36 -12.01
C ILE A 75 14.70 -9.64 -12.76
N SER A 76 14.33 -9.72 -14.04
CA SER A 76 14.80 -10.81 -14.89
C SER A 76 16.31 -10.73 -14.84
N THR A 77 16.95 -11.70 -14.21
CA THR A 77 18.40 -11.81 -14.19
C THR A 77 18.85 -11.81 -15.65
N LEU A 78 19.50 -10.73 -16.08
CA LEU A 78 20.30 -10.75 -17.30
C LEU A 78 21.18 -11.98 -17.18
N ARG A 79 21.00 -12.93 -18.11
CA ARG A 79 21.83 -14.13 -18.18
C ARG A 79 23.25 -13.63 -18.37
N HIS A 80 24.13 -13.82 -17.38
CA HIS A 80 25.55 -13.55 -17.60
C HIS A 80 25.99 -14.39 -18.81
N PRO A 81 26.63 -13.77 -19.81
CA PRO A 81 27.07 -14.50 -21.00
C PRO A 81 28.01 -15.62 -20.56
N ARG A 82 27.91 -16.78 -21.22
CA ARG A 82 28.80 -17.91 -20.94
C ARG A 82 30.22 -17.58 -21.39
N ALA A 83 31.22 -18.28 -20.86
CA ALA A 83 32.64 -18.06 -21.21
C ALA A 83 32.85 -18.05 -22.73
N ASP A 84 32.23 -19.00 -23.43
CA ASP A 84 32.30 -19.15 -24.89
C ASP A 84 31.68 -17.96 -25.66
N GLU A 85 30.76 -17.22 -25.04
CA GLU A 85 30.15 -16.01 -25.61
C GLU A 85 31.02 -14.78 -25.32
N ILE A 86 31.73 -14.75 -24.18
CA ILE A 86 32.68 -13.70 -23.82
C ILE A 86 33.88 -13.71 -24.77
N ASP A 87 34.40 -14.90 -25.11
CA ASP A 87 35.56 -15.05 -26.00
C ASP A 87 35.28 -14.59 -27.45
N ARG A 88 34.01 -14.55 -27.84
CA ARG A 88 33.57 -14.06 -29.16
C ARG A 88 33.31 -12.56 -29.18
N LEU A 89 33.32 -11.90 -28.02
CA LEU A 89 33.19 -10.45 -27.99
C LEU A 89 34.49 -9.83 -28.53
N PRO A 90 34.39 -8.78 -29.37
CA PRO A 90 35.57 -8.08 -29.83
C PRO A 90 36.32 -7.52 -28.61
N VAL A 91 37.53 -8.01 -28.39
CA VAL A 91 38.42 -7.50 -27.34
C VAL A 91 38.62 -6.01 -27.61
N PRO A 92 38.38 -5.11 -26.64
CA PRO A 92 38.64 -3.70 -26.85
C PRO A 92 40.10 -3.53 -27.25
N ILE A 93 40.34 -2.86 -28.38
CA ILE A 93 41.67 -2.55 -28.87
C ILE A 93 42.38 -1.79 -27.74
N SER A 94 43.31 -2.48 -27.08
CA SER A 94 44.02 -1.93 -25.93
C SER A 94 44.77 -0.67 -26.35
N MET A 95 44.71 0.37 -25.52
CA MET A 95 45.53 1.57 -25.62
C MET A 95 47.00 1.21 -25.34
N ALA A 96 47.65 0.53 -26.28
CA ALA A 96 49.08 0.34 -26.30
C ALA A 96 49.74 1.72 -26.50
N GLY A 97 50.10 2.41 -25.41
CA GLY A 97 50.85 3.66 -25.53
C GLY A 97 50.83 4.66 -24.37
N ILE A 98 50.26 4.36 -23.20
CA ILE A 98 50.37 5.28 -22.05
C ILE A 98 50.99 4.53 -20.86
N GLY A 99 52.33 4.51 -20.85
CA GLY A 99 53.14 4.07 -19.73
C GLY A 99 54.43 4.89 -19.70
N ASN A 100 54.39 6.03 -18.99
CA ASN A 100 55.54 6.86 -18.67
C ASN A 100 56.52 6.08 -17.80
N GLY A 101 57.82 6.25 -18.07
CA GLY A 101 58.91 5.49 -17.45
C GLY A 101 59.20 5.80 -15.99
N GLY A 102 60.14 5.00 -15.46
CA GLY A 102 60.81 5.13 -14.16
C GLY A 102 60.56 3.90 -13.28
N ASP A 103 61.49 3.29 -12.56
CA ASP A 103 62.96 3.38 -12.45
C ASP A 103 63.36 2.18 -11.53
N SER A 104 64.55 1.63 -11.75
CA SER A 104 65.43 0.93 -10.79
C SER A 104 64.94 -0.27 -9.93
N GLY A 105 65.65 -1.40 -10.07
CA GLY A 105 65.65 -2.49 -9.08
C GLY A 105 66.45 -3.74 -9.48
N MET A 106 67.76 -3.72 -9.23
CA MET A 106 68.75 -4.77 -9.52
C MET A 106 68.43 -6.18 -8.95
N GLY A 107 68.90 -7.22 -9.63
CA GLY A 107 69.13 -8.54 -9.03
C GLY A 107 69.56 -9.64 -10.01
N ARG A 108 70.86 -9.80 -10.23
CA ARG A 108 71.47 -10.88 -11.03
C ARG A 108 71.36 -12.24 -10.32
N GLY A 109 71.14 -13.31 -11.07
CA GLY A 109 71.40 -14.69 -10.67
C GLY A 109 71.63 -15.52 -11.92
N ARG A 110 72.78 -16.22 -11.97
CA ARG A 110 73.35 -16.89 -13.14
C ARG A 110 72.55 -18.09 -13.63
#